data_AF-A0AAD2K230-F1
#
_entry.id   AF-A0AAD2K230-F1
#
_cell.length_a   1.000
_cell.length_b   1.000
_cell.length_c   1.000
_cell.angle_alpha   90.00
_cell.angle_beta   90.00
_cell.angle_gamma   90.00
#
_symmetry.space_group_name_H-M   'P 1'
#
loop_
_entity.id
_entity.type
_entity.pdbx_description
1 polymer ?
#
loop_
_entity_poly.entity_id
_entity_poly.type
_entity_poly.pdbx_seq_one_letter_code
_entity_poly.pdbx_strand_id
1 'polypeptide(L)'
;FAIQASAPPYPLFAIAFAVNGIGSAIINAQGNAYVASLKKDSEMYMGMLHASYGAGAFSAPLVATQFSQMPRWSFHYLVSMGIAVANLASLVLVFRFRSLDECLGLVGESAGEKSTSDRSTFRQILSLKSVHLLSIFALIYVGVEVTIGGWIITYIIDVRHGGPSAGYISSGFFGGLMIGRLALLWVSKVIGENRVLYLYAFLAIGLELIVWFLPSLIGGAVAVSLVGVFLGPIYPIVMNRAARAVPRWLLSPSIGWIAGFGQTGSA
;
A
#
# COMPACT_ATOMS: atom_id res chain seq x y z
N PHE A 1 15.10 -5.05 -11.13
CA PHE A 1 15.50 -3.67 -11.47
C PHE A 1 16.64 -3.55 -12.50
N ALA A 2 17.82 -4.17 -12.32
CA ALA A 2 18.95 -4.04 -13.26
C ALA A 2 18.59 -4.35 -14.73
N ILE A 3 17.83 -5.42 -14.97
CA ILE A 3 17.32 -5.79 -16.30
C ILE A 3 16.42 -4.70 -16.88
N GLN A 4 15.59 -4.03 -16.07
CA GLN A 4 14.68 -2.99 -16.56
C GLN A 4 15.42 -1.69 -16.91
N ALA A 5 16.57 -1.43 -16.27
CA ALA A 5 17.39 -0.25 -16.53
C ALA A 5 17.96 -0.21 -17.95
N SER A 6 18.21 -1.37 -18.57
CA SER A 6 18.67 -1.47 -19.96
C SER A 6 17.57 -1.28 -21.01
N ALA A 7 16.32 -1.05 -20.60
CA ALA A 7 15.16 -0.93 -21.48
C ALA A 7 14.98 -2.13 -22.46
N PRO A 8 14.85 -3.36 -21.95
CA PRO A 8 14.74 -4.56 -22.77
C PRO A 8 13.37 -4.64 -23.47
N PRO A 9 13.20 -5.56 -24.45
CA PRO A 9 11.91 -5.85 -25.04
C PRO A 9 10.84 -6.19 -24.00
N TYR A 10 9.59 -5.85 -24.30
CA TYR A 10 8.46 -5.96 -23.38
C TYR A 10 8.33 -7.30 -22.64
N PRO A 11 8.50 -8.48 -23.27
CA PRO A 11 8.38 -9.75 -22.54
C PRO A 11 9.40 -9.88 -21.41
N LEU A 12 10.67 -9.51 -21.65
CA LEU A 12 11.72 -9.57 -20.63
C LEU A 12 11.49 -8.52 -19.54
N PHE A 13 10.95 -7.36 -19.91
CA PHE A 13 10.56 -6.32 -18.97
C PHE A 13 9.44 -6.80 -18.02
N ALA A 14 8.43 -7.49 -18.55
CA ALA A 14 7.34 -8.08 -17.76
C ALA A 14 7.84 -9.20 -16.83
N ILE A 15 8.71 -10.08 -17.31
CA ILE A 15 9.35 -11.13 -16.48
C ILE A 15 10.14 -10.48 -15.34
N ALA A 16 10.91 -9.43 -15.61
CA ALA A 16 11.64 -8.72 -14.57
C ALA A 16 10.69 -8.11 -13.53
N PHE A 17 9.56 -7.54 -13.94
CA PHE A 17 8.52 -7.06 -13.03
C PHE A 17 7.94 -8.19 -12.16
N ALA A 18 7.62 -9.34 -12.74
CA ALA A 18 7.12 -10.50 -12.00
C ALA A 18 8.11 -10.95 -10.91
N VAL A 19 9.41 -11.04 -11.23
CA VAL A 19 10.46 -11.39 -10.26
C VAL A 19 10.57 -10.35 -9.14
N ASN A 20 10.57 -9.04 -9.47
CA ASN A 20 10.57 -7.99 -8.45
C ASN A 20 9.31 -8.08 -7.55
N GLY A 21 8.15 -8.38 -8.12
CA GLY A 21 6.89 -8.53 -7.40
C GLY A 21 6.91 -9.67 -6.39
N ILE A 22 7.40 -10.85 -6.79
CA ILE A 22 7.56 -12.00 -5.89
C ILE A 22 8.50 -11.65 -4.71
N GLY A 23 9.66 -11.05 -5.00
CA GLY A 23 10.61 -10.64 -3.96
C GLY A 23 10.00 -9.63 -2.98
N SER A 24 9.29 -8.63 -3.50
CA SER A 24 8.61 -7.62 -2.69
C SER A 24 7.52 -8.21 -1.81
N ALA A 25 6.74 -9.16 -2.34
CA ALA A 25 5.70 -9.86 -1.58
C ALA A 25 6.27 -10.67 -0.41
N ILE A 26 7.37 -11.40 -0.64
CA ILE A 26 8.05 -12.18 0.41
C ILE A 26 8.58 -11.25 1.51
N ILE A 27 9.30 -10.19 1.13
CA ILE A 27 9.88 -9.23 2.09
C ILE A 27 8.76 -8.55 2.90
N ASN A 28 7.68 -8.13 2.24
CA ASN A 28 6.55 -7.51 2.92
C ASN A 28 5.89 -8.48 3.91
N ALA A 29 5.63 -9.73 3.52
CA ALA A 29 5.03 -10.73 4.40
C ALA A 29 5.90 -11.00 5.64
N GLN A 30 7.22 -11.19 5.44
CA GLN A 30 8.13 -11.47 6.54
C GLN A 30 8.34 -10.27 7.47
N GLY A 31 8.42 -9.05 6.92
CA GLY A 31 8.53 -7.83 7.71
C GLY A 31 7.30 -7.61 8.62
N ASN A 32 6.10 -7.79 8.07
CA ASN A 32 4.86 -7.72 8.85
C ASN A 32 4.80 -8.83 9.91
N ALA A 33 5.18 -10.07 9.58
CA ALA A 33 5.19 -11.18 10.53
C ALA A 33 6.17 -10.97 11.69
N TYR A 34 7.38 -10.47 11.40
CA TYR A 34 8.38 -10.16 12.42
C TYR A 34 7.88 -9.11 13.41
N VAL A 35 7.38 -7.97 12.91
CA VAL A 35 6.87 -6.87 13.75
C VAL A 35 5.63 -7.29 14.55
N ALA A 36 4.73 -8.07 13.95
CA ALA A 36 3.54 -8.59 14.62
C ALA A 36 3.86 -9.60 15.74
N SER A 37 5.05 -10.21 15.72
CA SER A 37 5.47 -11.21 16.71
C SER A 37 6.17 -10.62 17.93
N LEU A 38 6.49 -9.31 17.92
CA LEU A 38 7.07 -8.60 19.06
C LEU A 38 5.99 -8.40 20.14
N LYS A 39 6.23 -8.73 21.42
CA LYS A 39 5.22 -8.45 22.48
C LYS A 39 5.20 -6.99 22.89
N LYS A 40 6.33 -6.29 22.74
CA LYS A 40 6.48 -4.89 23.11
C LYS A 40 6.37 -3.99 21.88
N ASP A 41 5.54 -2.94 21.97
CA ASP A 41 5.42 -1.85 21.01
C ASP A 41 5.09 -2.28 19.54
N SER A 42 4.53 -3.48 19.35
CA SER A 42 4.21 -4.03 18.02
C SER A 42 3.32 -3.09 17.20
N GLU A 43 2.31 -2.47 17.82
CA GLU A 43 1.43 -1.50 17.15
C GLU A 43 2.18 -0.28 16.63
N MET A 44 3.14 0.24 17.41
CA MET A 44 3.96 1.38 17.03
C MET A 44 4.88 1.04 15.86
N TYR A 45 5.59 -0.09 15.94
CA TYR A 45 6.47 -0.55 14.87
C TYR A 45 5.70 -0.89 13.59
N MET A 46 4.50 -1.46 13.71
CA MET A 46 3.62 -1.71 12.57
C MET A 46 3.18 -0.40 11.91
N GLY A 47 2.84 0.61 12.73
CA GLY A 47 2.57 1.96 12.26
C GLY A 47 3.75 2.58 11.50
N MET A 48 4.97 2.44 12.03
CA MET A 48 6.21 2.91 11.38
C MET A 48 6.47 2.20 10.03
N LEU A 49 6.24 0.88 9.97
CA LEU A 49 6.39 0.10 8.75
C LEU A 49 5.42 0.57 7.65
N HIS A 50 4.16 0.86 7.98
CA HIS A 50 3.21 1.40 7.02
C HIS A 50 3.44 2.88 6.68
N ALA A 51 4.03 3.65 7.59
CA ALA A 51 4.43 5.03 7.33
C ALA A 51 5.58 5.08 6.30
N SER A 52 6.56 4.18 6.37
CA SER A 52 7.65 4.11 5.39
C SER A 52 7.14 3.73 3.99
N TYR A 53 6.15 2.84 3.90
CA TYR A 53 5.44 2.57 2.65
C TYR A 53 4.79 3.84 2.08
N GLY A 54 4.06 4.60 2.90
CA GLY A 54 3.44 5.86 2.48
C GLY A 54 4.46 6.90 1.99
N ALA A 55 5.59 7.03 2.69
CA ALA A 55 6.69 7.89 2.27
C ALA A 55 7.27 7.47 0.91
N GLY A 56 7.43 6.17 0.67
CA GLY A 56 7.84 5.62 -0.62
C GLY A 56 6.82 5.93 -1.72
N ALA A 57 5.53 5.72 -1.46
CA ALA A 57 4.44 5.98 -2.42
C ALA A 57 4.35 7.46 -2.80
N PHE A 58 4.59 8.38 -1.86
CA PHE A 58 4.66 9.82 -2.14
C PHE A 58 5.90 10.19 -2.98
N SER A 59 7.06 9.61 -2.65
CA SER A 59 8.35 10.00 -3.24
C SER A 59 8.58 9.37 -4.61
N ALA A 60 8.01 8.20 -4.88
CA ALA A 60 8.26 7.46 -6.12
C ALA A 60 7.83 8.25 -7.39
N PRO A 61 6.63 8.87 -7.46
CA PRO A 61 6.26 9.67 -8.62
C PRO A 61 7.10 10.94 -8.78
N LEU A 62 7.62 11.54 -7.69
CA LEU A 62 8.51 12.71 -7.78
C LEU A 62 9.77 12.36 -8.59
N VAL A 63 10.37 11.21 -8.29
CA VAL A 63 11.56 10.72 -8.98
C VAL A 63 11.19 10.23 -10.38
N ALA A 64 10.14 9.41 -10.53
CA ALA A 64 9.73 8.85 -11.81
C ALA A 64 9.39 9.94 -12.84
N THR A 65 8.70 11.00 -12.41
CA THR A 65 8.34 12.16 -13.26
C THR A 65 9.59 12.80 -13.85
N GLN A 66 10.66 12.96 -13.06
CA GLN A 66 11.90 13.55 -13.55
C GLN A 66 12.57 12.68 -14.63
N PHE A 67 12.65 11.38 -14.42
CA PHE A 67 13.21 10.47 -15.43
C PHE A 67 12.34 10.36 -16.68
N SER A 68 11.02 10.49 -16.56
CA SER A 68 10.10 10.44 -17.72
C SER A 68 10.34 11.55 -18.74
N GLN A 69 10.95 12.66 -18.31
CA GLN A 69 11.28 13.81 -19.16
C GLN A 69 12.64 13.66 -19.85
N MET A 70 13.40 12.60 -19.54
CA MET A 70 14.73 12.38 -20.06
C MET A 70 14.73 11.31 -21.16
N PRO A 71 15.65 11.37 -22.14
CA PRO A 71 15.76 10.34 -23.18
C PRO A 71 15.98 8.92 -22.64
N ARG A 72 16.63 8.81 -21.46
CA ARG A 72 16.91 7.54 -20.78
C ARG A 72 15.99 7.33 -19.57
N TRP A 73 14.69 7.33 -19.80
CA TRP A 73 13.67 7.12 -18.76
C TRP A 73 13.90 5.84 -17.92
N SER A 74 14.46 4.79 -18.54
CA SER A 74 14.72 3.50 -17.87
C SER A 74 15.74 3.60 -16.73
N PHE A 75 16.54 4.68 -16.66
CA PHE A 75 17.48 4.91 -15.57
C PHE A 75 16.79 5.12 -14.21
N HIS A 76 15.49 5.41 -14.21
CA HIS A 76 14.65 5.33 -13.01
C HIS A 76 14.83 4.00 -12.25
N TYR A 77 14.99 2.88 -12.97
CA TYR A 77 15.17 1.57 -12.35
C TYR A 77 16.52 1.41 -11.65
N LEU A 78 17.53 2.23 -11.96
CA LEU A 78 18.78 2.26 -11.19
C LEU A 78 18.58 2.86 -9.81
N VAL A 79 17.71 3.86 -9.67
CA VAL A 79 17.34 4.41 -8.35
C VAL A 79 16.63 3.34 -7.52
N SER A 80 15.66 2.64 -8.12
CA SER A 80 14.97 1.52 -7.46
C SER A 80 15.93 0.38 -7.08
N MET A 81 16.92 0.09 -7.94
CA MET A 81 17.98 -0.87 -7.64
C MET A 81 18.84 -0.42 -6.46
N GLY A 82 19.24 0.85 -6.40
CA GLY A 82 20.02 1.40 -5.30
C GLY A 82 19.28 1.26 -3.96
N ILE A 83 17.98 1.59 -3.93
CA ILE A 83 17.13 1.41 -2.74
C ILE A 83 17.02 -0.07 -2.37
N ALA A 84 16.83 -0.96 -3.35
CA ALA A 84 16.73 -2.40 -3.10
C ALA A 84 18.03 -2.98 -2.54
N VAL A 85 19.19 -2.57 -3.06
CA VAL A 85 20.51 -2.98 -2.56
C VAL A 85 20.77 -2.44 -1.17
N ALA A 86 20.44 -1.17 -0.90
CA ALA A 86 20.55 -0.59 0.43
C ALA A 86 19.66 -1.32 1.44
N ASN A 87 18.41 -1.61 1.07
CA ASN A 87 17.50 -2.40 1.90
C ASN A 87 18.03 -3.82 2.16
N LEU A 88 18.55 -4.50 1.14
CA LEU A 88 19.16 -5.82 1.29
C LEU A 88 20.36 -5.76 2.25
N ALA A 89 21.25 -4.78 2.09
CA ALA A 89 22.39 -4.59 2.98
C ALA A 89 21.94 -4.34 4.43
N SER A 90 20.94 -3.48 4.65
CA SER A 90 20.35 -3.26 5.98
C SER A 90 19.79 -4.54 6.58
N LEU A 91 19.01 -5.31 5.81
CA LEU A 91 18.46 -6.59 6.29
C LEU A 91 19.56 -7.59 6.63
N VAL A 92 20.59 -7.71 5.80
CA VAL A 92 21.74 -8.60 6.05
C VAL A 92 22.52 -8.17 7.29
N LEU A 93 22.77 -6.87 7.46
CA LEU A 93 23.51 -6.35 8.61
C LEU A 93 22.76 -6.53 9.93
N VAL A 94 21.44 -6.30 9.92
CA VAL A 94 20.58 -6.38 11.10
C VAL A 94 20.26 -7.82 11.46
N PHE A 95 19.77 -8.62 10.51
CA PHE A 95 19.29 -9.97 10.78
C PHE A 95 20.38 -11.05 10.61
N ARG A 96 21.48 -10.75 9.92
CA ARG A 96 22.64 -11.66 9.75
C ARG A 96 22.26 -13.07 9.28
N PHE A 97 21.31 -13.16 8.35
CA PHE A 97 20.76 -14.42 7.81
C PHE A 97 20.12 -15.35 8.85
N ARG A 98 19.75 -14.83 10.02
CA ARG A 98 19.03 -15.60 11.04
C ARG A 98 17.58 -15.80 10.62
N SER A 99 17.03 -16.94 11.00
CA SER A 99 15.61 -17.25 10.86
C SER A 99 14.76 -16.39 11.80
N LEU A 100 13.47 -16.29 11.49
CA LEU A 100 12.50 -15.57 12.33
C LEU A 100 12.55 -16.06 13.80
N ASP A 101 12.56 -17.37 14.01
CA ASP A 101 12.56 -17.98 15.35
C ASP A 101 13.83 -17.64 16.13
N GLU A 102 15.00 -17.67 15.47
CA GLU A 102 16.25 -17.24 16.07
C GLU A 102 16.23 -15.74 16.41
N CYS A 103 15.69 -14.90 15.52
CA CYS A 103 15.56 -13.48 15.76
C CYS A 103 14.64 -13.17 16.95
N LEU A 104 13.53 -13.88 17.09
CA LEU A 104 12.62 -13.73 18.23
C LEU A 104 13.26 -14.24 19.53
N GLY A 105 13.97 -15.37 19.48
CA GLY A 105 14.68 -15.94 20.62
C GLY A 105 15.72 -14.98 21.23
N LEU A 106 16.40 -14.17 20.41
CA LEU A 106 17.37 -13.17 20.88
C LEU A 106 16.74 -12.03 21.69
N VAL A 107 15.47 -11.72 21.41
CA VAL A 107 14.72 -10.66 22.11
C VAL A 107 13.96 -11.25 23.31
N GLY A 108 14.14 -12.55 23.60
CA GLY A 108 13.43 -13.25 24.68
C GLY A 108 11.97 -13.57 24.33
N GLU A 109 11.63 -13.54 23.03
CA GLU A 109 10.29 -13.81 22.53
C GLU A 109 10.20 -15.25 22.02
N SER A 110 9.20 -15.99 22.51
CA SER A 110 8.89 -17.33 21.99
C SER A 110 8.15 -17.18 20.66
N ALA A 111 8.60 -17.91 19.62
CA ALA A 111 7.82 -18.09 18.40
C ALA A 111 6.40 -18.51 18.78
N GLY A 112 5.41 -17.74 18.30
CA GLY A 112 4.03 -17.78 18.81
C GLY A 112 3.40 -19.17 18.86
N GLU A 113 2.38 -19.32 19.71
CA GLU A 113 1.59 -20.55 19.83
C GLU A 113 1.18 -21.08 18.45
N LYS A 114 1.71 -22.25 18.08
CA LYS A 114 1.20 -22.99 16.92
C LYS A 114 -0.27 -23.31 17.19
N SER A 115 -1.14 -22.88 16.28
CA SER A 115 -2.58 -23.18 16.31
C SER A 115 -2.80 -24.66 16.64
N THR A 116 -3.46 -24.93 17.76
CA THR A 116 -3.77 -26.28 18.30
C THR A 116 -4.96 -26.94 17.59
N SER A 117 -5.42 -26.36 16.48
CA SER A 117 -6.60 -26.84 15.74
C SER A 117 -6.22 -27.81 14.63
N ASP A 118 -6.79 -29.02 14.65
CA ASP A 118 -6.72 -30.03 13.58
C ASP A 118 -7.32 -29.58 12.23
N ARG A 119 -8.13 -28.51 12.21
CA ARG A 119 -8.66 -27.94 10.97
C ARG A 119 -7.65 -26.96 10.38
N SER A 120 -7.35 -27.13 9.09
CA SER A 120 -6.57 -26.17 8.30
C SER A 120 -7.07 -24.75 8.56
N THR A 121 -6.17 -23.88 9.04
CA THR A 121 -6.41 -22.44 9.30
C THR A 121 -7.09 -21.78 8.10
N PHE A 122 -6.72 -22.18 6.89
CA PHE A 122 -7.28 -21.68 5.64
C PHE A 122 -8.77 -21.99 5.47
N ARG A 123 -9.20 -23.21 5.84
CA ARG A 123 -10.62 -23.61 5.79
C ARG A 123 -11.45 -22.83 6.80
N GLN A 124 -10.87 -22.46 7.94
CA GLN A 124 -11.54 -21.63 8.93
C GLN A 124 -11.70 -20.19 8.44
N ILE A 125 -10.67 -19.61 7.81
CA ILE A 125 -10.73 -18.27 7.20
C ILE A 125 -11.84 -18.23 6.13
N LEU A 126 -11.88 -19.23 5.25
CA LEU A 126 -12.88 -19.34 4.18
C LEU A 126 -14.30 -19.63 4.70
N SER A 127 -14.46 -20.02 5.97
CA SER A 127 -15.80 -20.20 6.56
C SER A 127 -16.40 -18.89 7.10
N LEU A 128 -15.58 -17.84 7.29
CA LEU A 128 -16.02 -16.57 7.86
C LEU A 128 -16.58 -15.64 6.77
N LYS A 129 -17.89 -15.37 6.86
CA LYS A 129 -18.58 -14.41 5.96
C LYS A 129 -17.95 -13.01 6.03
N SER A 130 -17.53 -12.58 7.22
CA SER A 130 -16.87 -11.28 7.43
C SER A 130 -15.60 -11.15 6.57
N VAL A 131 -14.81 -12.20 6.45
CA VAL A 131 -13.57 -12.18 5.66
C VAL A 131 -13.86 -11.93 4.17
N HIS A 132 -14.91 -12.56 3.62
CA HIS A 132 -15.26 -12.41 2.20
C HIS A 132 -15.75 -10.99 1.90
N LEU A 133 -16.62 -10.44 2.75
CA LEU A 133 -17.10 -9.06 2.59
C LEU A 133 -15.96 -8.05 2.69
N LEU A 134 -15.03 -8.27 3.62
CA LEU A 134 -13.86 -7.42 3.77
C LEU A 134 -12.85 -7.58 2.61
N SER A 135 -12.68 -8.79 2.07
CA SER A 135 -11.88 -9.04 0.87
C SER A 135 -12.46 -8.32 -0.35
N ILE A 136 -13.78 -8.37 -0.57
CA ILE A 136 -14.45 -7.65 -1.66
C ILE A 136 -14.29 -6.14 -1.47
N PHE A 137 -14.50 -5.64 -0.25
CA PHE A 137 -14.27 -4.24 0.06
C PHE A 137 -12.82 -3.82 -0.22
N ALA A 138 -11.85 -4.60 0.24
CA ALA A 138 -10.42 -4.33 0.02
C ALA A 138 -10.07 -4.35 -1.46
N LEU A 139 -10.64 -5.27 -2.24
CA LEU A 139 -10.47 -5.34 -3.69
C LEU A 139 -10.97 -4.05 -4.35
N ILE A 140 -12.18 -3.60 -4.02
CA ILE A 140 -12.74 -2.37 -4.59
C ILE A 140 -11.91 -1.16 -4.15
N TYR A 141 -11.60 -1.04 -2.85
CA TYR A 141 -10.86 0.09 -2.31
C TYR A 141 -9.45 0.21 -2.91
N VAL A 142 -8.68 -0.89 -2.91
CA VAL A 142 -7.32 -0.90 -3.47
C VAL A 142 -7.38 -0.67 -4.98
N GLY A 143 -8.36 -1.24 -5.68
CA GLY A 143 -8.57 -0.99 -7.10
C GLY A 143 -8.86 0.48 -7.40
N VAL A 144 -9.72 1.13 -6.62
CA VAL A 144 -9.98 2.58 -6.74
C VAL A 144 -8.71 3.39 -6.47
N GLU A 145 -7.97 3.08 -5.39
CA GLU A 145 -6.73 3.78 -5.02
C GLU A 145 -5.68 3.70 -6.14
N VAL A 146 -5.43 2.50 -6.66
CA VAL A 146 -4.44 2.29 -7.74
C VAL A 146 -4.94 2.84 -9.06
N THR A 147 -6.25 2.74 -9.35
CA THR A 147 -6.81 3.29 -10.58
C THR A 147 -6.63 4.81 -10.62
N ILE A 148 -7.02 5.51 -9.55
CA ILE A 148 -6.84 6.96 -9.46
C ILE A 148 -5.34 7.28 -9.50
N GLY A 149 -4.52 6.66 -8.65
CA GLY A 149 -3.09 6.97 -8.55
C GLY A 149 -2.30 6.74 -9.86
N GLY A 150 -2.65 5.70 -10.62
CA GLY A 150 -2.00 5.32 -11.87
C GLY A 150 -2.56 6.02 -13.10
N TRP A 151 -3.88 6.03 -13.27
CA TRP A 151 -4.51 6.55 -14.49
C TRP A 151 -4.71 8.07 -14.48
N ILE A 152 -4.65 8.74 -13.32
CA ILE A 152 -4.77 10.20 -13.28
C ILE A 152 -3.68 10.88 -14.11
N ILE A 153 -2.48 10.30 -14.16
CA ILE A 153 -1.38 10.85 -14.95
C ILE A 153 -1.76 10.82 -16.44
N THR A 154 -2.17 9.66 -16.95
CA THR A 154 -2.63 9.49 -18.34
C THR A 154 -3.82 10.39 -18.66
N TYR A 155 -4.81 10.45 -17.76
CA TYR A 155 -5.97 11.32 -17.92
C TYR A 155 -5.58 12.80 -18.07
N ILE A 156 -4.68 13.27 -17.21
CA ILE A 156 -4.23 14.66 -17.25
C ILE A 156 -3.43 14.93 -18.53
N ILE A 157 -2.56 14.02 -18.95
CA ILE A 157 -1.76 14.18 -20.17
C ILE A 157 -2.66 14.19 -21.42
N ASP A 158 -3.50 13.15 -21.58
CA ASP A 158 -4.23 12.92 -22.83
C ASP A 158 -5.50 13.76 -22.95
N VAL A 159 -6.24 13.95 -21.84
CA VAL A 159 -7.55 14.63 -21.84
C VAL A 159 -7.46 16.08 -21.40
N ARG A 160 -6.53 16.42 -20.49
CA ARG A 160 -6.33 17.80 -20.01
C ARG A 160 -5.16 18.51 -20.68
N HIS A 161 -4.51 17.87 -21.64
CA HIS A 161 -3.32 18.39 -22.32
C HIS A 161 -2.23 18.84 -21.33
N GLY A 162 -2.14 18.12 -20.20
CA GLY A 162 -1.13 18.33 -19.19
C GLY A 162 0.25 17.98 -19.73
N GLY A 163 1.25 18.76 -19.32
CA GLY A 163 2.63 18.51 -19.73
C GLY A 163 3.25 17.31 -19.02
N PRO A 164 4.53 17.02 -19.31
CA PRO A 164 5.31 15.95 -18.66
C PRO A 164 5.45 16.08 -17.13
N SER A 165 5.02 17.21 -16.54
CA SER A 165 4.94 17.45 -15.11
C SER A 165 3.69 16.84 -14.45
N ALA A 166 2.74 16.28 -15.23
CA ALA A 166 1.51 15.67 -14.74
C ALA A 166 1.76 14.54 -13.72
N GLY A 167 2.91 13.86 -13.77
CA GLY A 167 3.27 12.83 -12.79
C GLY A 167 3.36 13.34 -11.35
N TYR A 168 3.58 14.65 -11.14
CA TYR A 168 3.56 15.26 -9.80
C TYR A 168 2.16 15.26 -9.17
N ILE A 169 1.09 15.16 -9.95
CA ILE A 169 -0.27 15.05 -9.44
C ILE A 169 -0.46 13.72 -8.70
N SER A 170 0.18 12.65 -9.17
CA SER A 170 0.18 11.35 -8.48
C SER A 170 0.93 11.43 -7.14
N SER A 171 2.01 12.20 -7.04
CA SER A 171 2.62 12.52 -5.74
C SER A 171 1.67 13.32 -4.84
N GLY A 172 0.90 14.26 -5.38
CA GLY A 172 -0.16 14.95 -4.65
C GLY A 172 -1.20 13.99 -4.07
N PHE A 173 -1.65 13.01 -4.86
CA PHE A 173 -2.57 11.94 -4.43
C PHE A 173 -1.99 11.11 -3.27
N PHE A 174 -0.82 10.51 -3.44
CA PHE A 174 -0.22 9.65 -2.41
C PHE A 174 0.25 10.45 -1.18
N GLY A 175 0.68 11.69 -1.37
CA GLY A 175 0.99 12.62 -0.28
C GLY A 175 -0.27 12.99 0.52
N GLY A 176 -1.36 13.29 -0.19
CA GLY A 176 -2.69 13.48 0.40
C GLY A 176 -3.11 12.25 1.20
N LEU A 177 -2.97 11.05 0.64
CA LEU A 177 -3.27 9.78 1.30
C LEU A 177 -2.49 9.61 2.61
N MET A 178 -1.19 9.88 2.59
CA MET A 178 -0.34 9.85 3.78
C MET A 178 -0.81 10.87 4.83
N ILE A 179 -1.08 12.12 4.43
CA ILE A 179 -1.54 13.18 5.33
C ILE A 179 -2.91 12.82 5.92
N GLY A 180 -3.85 12.36 5.10
CA GLY A 180 -5.19 11.96 5.53
C GLY A 180 -5.15 10.83 6.54
N ARG A 181 -4.25 9.85 6.34
CA ARG A 181 -4.05 8.75 7.28
C ARG A 181 -3.62 9.22 8.67
N LEU A 182 -2.89 10.32 8.78
CA LEU A 182 -2.41 10.87 10.06
C LEU A 182 -3.35 11.92 10.64
N ALA A 183 -3.74 12.92 9.84
CA ALA A 183 -4.50 14.08 10.28
C ALA A 183 -5.97 13.75 10.59
N LEU A 184 -6.59 12.88 9.79
CA LEU A 184 -8.03 12.58 9.94
C LEU A 184 -8.32 11.47 10.95
N LEU A 185 -7.29 10.89 11.59
CA LEU A 185 -7.47 9.89 12.65
C LEU A 185 -8.29 10.44 13.82
N TRP A 186 -7.99 11.67 14.27
CA TRP A 186 -8.72 12.30 15.38
C TRP A 186 -10.18 12.59 14.99
N VAL A 187 -10.40 13.13 13.81
CA VAL A 187 -11.76 13.41 13.27
C VAL A 187 -12.60 12.13 13.21
N SER A 188 -11.98 11.03 12.77
CA SER A 188 -12.64 9.73 12.67
C SER A 188 -13.03 9.16 14.03
N LYS A 189 -12.25 9.43 15.08
CA LYS A 189 -12.60 9.06 16.46
C LYS A 189 -13.77 9.87 17.01
N VAL A 190 -13.85 11.17 16.69
CA VAL A 190 -14.91 12.06 17.20
C VAL A 190 -16.26 11.81 16.53
N ILE A 191 -16.28 11.66 15.20
CA ILE A 191 -17.53 11.50 14.42
C ILE A 191 -18.10 10.08 14.51
N GLY A 192 -17.21 9.10 14.74
CA GLY A 192 -17.53 7.69 14.76
C GLY A 192 -17.31 7.02 13.40
N GLU A 193 -16.76 5.80 13.47
CA GLU A 193 -16.21 5.09 12.30
C GLU A 193 -17.22 4.82 11.17
N ASN A 194 -18.51 4.54 11.46
CA ASN A 194 -19.50 4.29 10.40
C ASN A 194 -19.80 5.55 9.59
N ARG A 195 -20.10 6.65 10.30
CA ARG A 195 -20.51 7.91 9.68
C ARG A 195 -19.37 8.52 8.89
N VAL A 196 -18.15 8.39 9.41
CA VAL A 196 -16.97 8.96 8.76
C VAL A 196 -16.62 8.25 7.46
N LEU A 197 -16.83 6.94 7.35
CA LEU A 197 -16.62 6.19 6.10
C LEU A 197 -17.55 6.68 4.99
N TYR A 198 -18.85 6.85 5.28
CA TYR A 198 -19.80 7.39 4.30
C TYR A 198 -19.49 8.84 3.93
N LEU A 199 -19.10 9.66 4.91
CA LEU A 199 -18.70 11.06 4.66
C LEU A 199 -17.49 11.13 3.73
N TYR A 200 -16.42 10.39 4.02
CA TYR A 200 -15.22 10.38 3.19
C TYR A 200 -15.49 9.83 1.79
N ALA A 201 -16.29 8.77 1.67
CA ALA A 201 -16.70 8.25 0.37
C ALA A 201 -17.49 9.28 -0.45
N PHE A 202 -18.45 9.98 0.17
CA PHE A 202 -19.24 11.02 -0.51
C PHE A 202 -18.37 12.20 -0.94
N LEU A 203 -17.45 12.65 -0.08
CA LEU A 203 -16.51 13.72 -0.41
C LEU A 203 -15.55 13.32 -1.53
N ALA A 204 -15.02 12.08 -1.50
CA ALA A 204 -14.16 11.56 -2.56
C ALA A 204 -14.89 11.50 -3.90
N ILE A 205 -16.13 10.98 -3.93
CA ILE A 205 -16.96 10.96 -5.15
C ILE A 205 -17.22 12.39 -5.65
N GLY A 206 -17.57 13.33 -4.77
CA GLY A 206 -17.78 14.73 -5.15
C GLY A 206 -16.54 15.38 -5.77
N LEU A 207 -15.36 15.11 -5.20
CA LEU A 207 -14.09 15.61 -5.74
C LEU A 207 -13.72 14.95 -7.08
N GLU A 208 -13.98 13.66 -7.25
CA GLU A 208 -13.81 12.98 -8.55
C GLU A 208 -14.71 13.58 -9.64
N LEU A 209 -15.96 13.93 -9.30
CA LEU A 209 -16.82 14.67 -10.23
C LEU A 209 -16.24 16.05 -10.56
N ILE A 210 -15.64 16.75 -9.60
CA ILE A 210 -14.95 18.02 -9.87
C ILE A 210 -13.77 17.81 -10.82
N VAL A 211 -12.95 16.77 -10.64
CA VAL A 211 -11.85 16.43 -11.56
C VAL A 211 -12.38 16.19 -12.98
N TRP A 212 -13.53 15.51 -13.08
CA TRP A 212 -14.15 15.20 -14.36
C TRP A 212 -14.78 16.43 -15.05
N PHE A 213 -15.50 17.28 -14.32
CA PHE A 213 -16.21 18.42 -14.91
C PHE A 213 -15.38 19.69 -15.03
N LEU A 214 -14.38 19.90 -14.18
CA LEU A 214 -13.58 21.13 -14.17
C LEU A 214 -12.36 20.98 -15.08
N PRO A 215 -12.29 21.69 -16.23
CA PRO A 215 -11.17 21.63 -17.15
C PRO A 215 -10.02 22.53 -16.68
N SER A 216 -9.58 22.37 -15.43
CA SER A 216 -8.46 23.11 -14.85
C SER A 216 -7.39 22.15 -14.38
N LEU A 217 -6.15 22.33 -14.86
CA LEU A 217 -5.02 21.48 -14.47
C LEU A 217 -4.71 21.61 -12.97
N ILE A 218 -4.67 22.85 -12.46
CA ILE A 218 -4.41 23.13 -11.04
C ILE A 218 -5.60 22.69 -10.18
N GLY A 219 -6.83 22.98 -10.62
CA GLY A 219 -8.04 22.55 -9.91
C GLY A 219 -8.13 21.03 -9.79
N GLY A 220 -7.85 20.31 -10.89
CA GLY A 220 -7.78 18.85 -10.91
C GLY A 220 -6.67 18.30 -10.01
N ALA A 221 -5.47 18.89 -10.03
CA ALA A 221 -4.36 18.47 -9.16
C ALA A 221 -4.67 18.61 -7.67
N VAL A 222 -5.30 19.73 -7.27
CA VAL A 222 -5.74 19.96 -5.88
C VAL A 222 -6.85 18.99 -5.51
N ALA A 223 -7.86 18.82 -6.37
CA ALA A 223 -8.97 17.90 -6.13
C ALA A 223 -8.49 16.46 -5.95
N VAL A 224 -7.58 15.97 -6.81
CA VAL A 224 -6.98 14.63 -6.71
C VAL A 224 -6.19 14.46 -5.41
N SER A 225 -5.43 15.49 -5.01
CA SER A 225 -4.69 15.45 -3.75
C SER A 225 -5.65 15.34 -2.55
N LEU A 226 -6.77 16.06 -2.59
CA LEU A 226 -7.82 15.98 -1.57
C LEU A 226 -8.56 14.62 -1.59
N VAL A 227 -8.77 14.02 -2.77
CA VAL A 227 -9.30 12.64 -2.86
C VAL A 227 -8.39 11.69 -2.10
N GLY A 228 -7.08 11.80 -2.28
CA GLY A 228 -6.09 11.06 -1.52
C GLY A 228 -6.28 11.23 -0.01
N VAL A 229 -6.42 12.48 0.48
CA VAL A 229 -6.67 12.79 1.89
C VAL A 229 -7.88 12.05 2.45
N PHE A 230 -9.00 12.01 1.73
CA PHE A 230 -10.21 11.34 2.20
C PHE A 230 -10.17 9.81 2.07
N LEU A 231 -9.45 9.26 1.09
CA LEU A 231 -9.22 7.82 0.97
C LEU A 231 -8.29 7.27 2.06
N GLY A 232 -7.25 8.02 2.43
CA GLY A 232 -6.20 7.59 3.37
C GLY A 232 -6.65 6.91 4.67
N PRO A 233 -7.65 7.43 5.41
CA PRO A 233 -8.13 6.81 6.65
C PRO A 233 -9.09 5.63 6.45
N ILE A 234 -9.66 5.41 5.25
CA ILE A 234 -10.70 4.39 5.01
C ILE A 234 -10.17 2.98 5.27
N TYR A 235 -9.04 2.60 4.66
CA TYR A 235 -8.48 1.26 4.82
C TYR A 235 -8.12 0.92 6.28
N PRO A 236 -7.39 1.79 7.03
CA PRO A 236 -7.13 1.56 8.46
C PRO A 236 -8.40 1.40 9.31
N ILE A 237 -9.45 2.22 9.07
CA ILE A 237 -10.71 2.14 9.83
C ILE A 237 -11.38 0.78 9.58
N VAL A 238 -11.43 0.33 8.32
CA VAL A 238 -12.03 -0.96 7.96
C VAL A 238 -11.22 -2.13 8.51
N MET A 239 -9.89 -2.06 8.49
CA MET A 239 -9.04 -3.08 9.09
C MET A 239 -9.22 -3.17 10.62
N ASN A 240 -9.38 -2.04 11.31
CA ASN A 240 -9.67 -2.05 12.75
C ASN A 240 -11.04 -2.70 13.05
N ARG A 241 -12.03 -2.47 12.19
CA ARG A 241 -13.33 -3.16 12.27
C ARG A 241 -13.22 -4.65 12.00
N ALA A 242 -12.46 -5.03 10.98
CA ALA A 242 -12.16 -6.42 10.68
C ALA A 242 -11.55 -7.11 11.90
N ALA A 243 -10.63 -6.45 12.59
CA ALA A 243 -9.98 -6.99 13.78
C ALA A 243 -10.92 -7.28 14.95
N ARG A 244 -12.03 -6.55 15.05
CA ARG A 244 -13.08 -6.81 16.05
C ARG A 244 -14.09 -7.88 15.61
N ALA A 245 -14.21 -8.14 14.31
CA ALA A 245 -15.14 -9.12 13.75
C ALA A 245 -14.54 -10.52 13.55
N VAL A 246 -13.21 -10.64 13.60
CA VAL A 246 -12.47 -11.89 13.38
C VAL A 246 -11.89 -12.38 14.72
N PRO A 247 -11.96 -13.69 15.04
CA PRO A 247 -11.33 -14.23 16.24
C PRO A 247 -9.81 -14.00 16.26
N ARG A 248 -9.24 -13.69 17.43
CA ARG A 248 -7.83 -13.29 17.58
C ARG A 248 -6.83 -14.26 16.95
N TRP A 249 -7.07 -15.58 17.05
CA TRP A 249 -6.17 -16.60 16.48
C TRP A 249 -6.24 -16.70 14.95
N LEU A 250 -7.30 -16.18 14.31
CA LEU A 250 -7.45 -16.12 12.85
C LEU A 250 -7.12 -14.73 12.29
N LEU A 251 -6.84 -13.75 13.15
CA LEU A 251 -6.74 -12.36 12.76
C LEU A 251 -5.63 -12.10 11.75
N SER A 252 -4.39 -12.49 12.08
CA SER A 252 -3.23 -12.28 11.21
C SER A 252 -3.38 -13.00 9.85
N PRO A 253 -3.74 -14.30 9.80
CA PRO A 253 -4.02 -14.98 8.54
C PRO A 253 -5.17 -14.36 7.73
N SER A 254 -6.24 -13.90 8.40
CA SER A 254 -7.39 -13.28 7.72
C SER A 254 -7.05 -11.91 7.13
N ILE A 255 -6.27 -11.09 7.86
CA ILE A 255 -5.78 -9.80 7.34
C ILE A 255 -4.88 -10.04 6.12
N GLY A 256 -3.99 -11.04 6.19
CA GLY A 256 -3.15 -11.42 5.04
C GLY A 256 -3.97 -11.83 3.81
N TRP A 257 -5.03 -12.61 4.01
CA TRP A 257 -5.97 -12.99 2.94
C TRP A 257 -6.70 -11.78 2.35
N ILE A 258 -7.25 -10.91 3.20
CA ILE A 258 -7.96 -9.70 2.79
C ILE A 258 -7.04 -8.76 2.00
N ALA A 259 -5.83 -8.51 2.51
CA ALA A 259 -4.85 -7.66 1.86
C ALA A 259 -4.37 -8.25 0.52
N GLY A 260 -4.10 -9.56 0.46
CA GLY A 260 -3.67 -10.24 -0.75
C GLY A 260 -4.74 -10.20 -1.85
N PHE A 261 -5.99 -10.48 -1.50
CA PHE A 261 -7.12 -10.37 -2.42
C PHE A 261 -7.39 -8.91 -2.81
N GLY A 262 -7.18 -7.97 -1.88
CA GLY A 262 -7.23 -6.53 -2.12
C GLY A 262 -6.30 -6.10 -3.25
N GLN A 263 -5.06 -6.57 -3.25
CA GLN A 263 -4.09 -6.28 -4.31
C GLN A 263 -4.49 -6.85 -5.68
N THR A 264 -5.37 -7.86 -5.75
CA THR A 264 -5.91 -8.30 -7.05
C THR A 264 -6.75 -7.20 -7.72
N GLY A 265 -7.32 -6.27 -6.93
CA GLY A 265 -8.02 -5.11 -7.48
C GLY A 265 -7.12 -4.11 -8.22
N SER A 266 -5.80 -4.19 -8.04
CA SER A 266 -4.84 -3.33 -8.74
C SER A 266 -4.43 -3.84 -10.12
N ALA A 267 -4.86 -5.05 -10.49
CA ALA A 267 -4.57 -5.70 -11.77
C ALA A 267 -5.59 -5.28 -12.84
#